data_AF-A0A2R6KGR6-F1
#
_entry.id   AF-A0A2R6KGR6-F1
#
_cell.length_a   1.000
_cell.length_b   1.000
_cell.length_c   1.000
_cell.angle_alpha   90.00
_cell.angle_beta   90.00
_cell.angle_gamma   90.00
#
_symmetry.space_group_name_H-M   'P 1'
#
loop_
_entity.id
_entity.type
_entity.pdbx_description
1 polymer ?
#
loop_
_entity_poly.entity_id
_entity_poly.type
_entity_poly.pdbx_seq_one_letter_code
_entity_poly.pdbx_strand_id
1 'polypeptide(L)'
;MFDRLREDVRTARETDPAAKSTAEVLLYAGLHAVWVYRLAHWLWTRDHHFTARLLSQTTRFLTGVEIHPGAELGRRVFVDHGMGVVIGETAEVGD
;
A
#
# COMPACT_ATOMS: atom_id res chain seq x y z
N MET A 1 -1.55 3.73 13.85
CA MET A 1 -1.89 2.75 12.79
C MET A 1 -3.33 2.90 12.33
N PHE A 2 -4.32 2.77 13.24
CA PHE A 2 -5.73 2.93 12.90
C PHE A 2 -6.09 4.29 12.27
N ASP A 3 -5.48 5.38 12.72
CA ASP A 3 -5.77 6.71 12.15
C ASP A 3 -5.27 6.84 10.70
N ARG A 4 -4.17 6.16 10.35
CA ARG A 4 -3.68 6.11 8.96
C ARG A 4 -4.63 5.30 8.07
N LEU A 5 -5.12 4.15 8.55
CA LEU A 5 -6.09 3.36 7.78
C LEU A 5 -7.36 4.16 7.48
N ARG A 6 -7.88 4.89 8.48
CA ARG A 6 -9.04 5.77 8.29
C ARG A 6 -8.76 6.89 7.29
N GLU A 7 -7.58 7.47 7.37
CA GLU A 7 -7.13 8.51 6.44
C GLU A 7 -7.00 7.97 5.01
N ASP A 8 -6.36 6.82 4.80
CA ASP A 8 -6.21 6.20 3.48
C ASP A 8 -7.58 5.87 2.84
N VAL A 9 -8.50 5.31 3.64
CA VAL A 9 -9.89 5.04 3.18
C VAL A 9 -10.61 6.32 2.80
N ARG A 10 -10.42 7.39 3.60
CA ARG A 10 -11.01 8.70 3.31
C ARG A 10 -10.45 9.27 2.01
N THR A 11 -9.12 9.24 1.83
CA THR A 11 -8.47 9.70 0.60
C THR A 11 -8.95 8.94 -0.63
N ALA A 12 -9.07 7.61 -0.53
CA ALA A 12 -9.62 6.81 -1.63
C ALA A 12 -11.05 7.25 -1.98
N ARG A 13 -11.92 7.47 -0.99
CA ARG A 13 -13.29 7.95 -1.24
C ARG A 13 -13.37 9.38 -1.79
N GLU A 14 -12.47 10.26 -1.39
CA GLU A 14 -12.44 11.64 -1.86
C GLU A 14 -11.86 11.73 -3.29
N THR A 15 -10.95 10.83 -3.64
CA THR A 15 -10.24 10.85 -4.93
C THR A 15 -10.95 10.05 -6.02
N ASP A 16 -11.61 8.93 -5.69
CA ASP A 16 -12.30 8.07 -6.65
C ASP A 16 -13.82 8.33 -6.66
N PRO A 17 -14.37 8.95 -7.72
CA PRO A 17 -15.81 9.17 -7.87
C PRO A 17 -16.63 7.88 -7.96
N ALA A 18 -16.01 6.74 -8.30
CA ALA A 18 -16.69 5.45 -8.38
C ALA A 18 -16.92 4.80 -7.00
N ALA A 19 -16.25 5.27 -5.95
CA ALA A 19 -16.37 4.75 -4.59
C ALA A 19 -17.74 5.05 -3.95
N LYS A 20 -18.67 4.08 -3.99
CA LYS A 20 -20.05 4.29 -3.51
C LYS A 20 -20.18 4.16 -2.00
N SER A 21 -19.28 3.41 -1.36
CA SER A 21 -19.31 3.19 0.08
C SER A 21 -17.93 2.92 0.68
N THR A 22 -17.78 3.11 1.99
CA THR A 22 -16.57 2.71 2.72
C THR A 22 -16.31 1.19 2.61
N ALA A 23 -17.37 0.37 2.65
CA ALA A 23 -17.23 -1.08 2.56
C ALA A 23 -16.66 -1.52 1.21
N GLU A 24 -17.04 -0.86 0.12
CA GLU A 24 -16.49 -1.10 -1.22
C GLU A 24 -15.01 -0.71 -1.30
N VAL A 25 -14.64 0.44 -0.73
CA VAL A 25 -13.24 0.89 -0.67
C VAL A 25 -12.35 -0.07 0.11
N LEU A 26 -12.86 -0.73 1.15
CA LEU A 26 -12.11 -1.77 1.87
C LEU A 26 -11.75 -2.98 1.00
N LEU A 27 -12.30 -3.11 -0.22
CA LEU A 27 -11.96 -4.17 -1.18
C LEU A 27 -10.91 -3.74 -2.20
N TYR A 28 -10.44 -2.48 -2.17
CA TYR A 28 -9.53 -1.96 -3.19
C TYR A 28 -8.13 -2.56 -3.05
N ALA A 29 -7.67 -3.22 -4.11
CA ALA A 29 -6.38 -3.90 -4.15
C ALA A 29 -5.19 -2.96 -3.85
N GLY A 30 -5.26 -1.72 -4.31
CA GLY A 30 -4.22 -0.73 -4.04
C GLY A 30 -4.12 -0.31 -2.57
N LEU A 31 -5.25 -0.23 -1.85
CA LEU A 31 -5.24 0.01 -0.40
C LEU A 31 -4.65 -1.19 0.35
N HIS A 32 -5.01 -2.41 -0.05
CA HIS A 32 -4.39 -3.62 0.52
C HIS A 32 -2.88 -3.62 0.31
N ALA A 33 -2.42 -3.23 -0.89
CA ALA A 33 -1.00 -3.14 -1.21
C ALA A 33 -0.27 -2.13 -0.32
N VAL A 34 -0.82 -0.93 -0.15
CA VAL A 34 -0.24 0.11 0.72
C VAL A 34 -0.20 -0.37 2.17
N TRP A 35 -1.27 -0.97 2.70
CA TRP A 35 -1.32 -1.43 4.09
C TRP A 35 -0.34 -2.57 4.37
N VAL A 36 -0.25 -3.55 3.46
CA VAL A 36 0.71 -4.65 3.62
C VAL A 36 2.15 -4.15 3.45
N TYR A 37 2.40 -3.20 2.54
CA TYR A 37 3.70 -2.52 2.45
C TYR A 37 4.09 -1.88 3.80
N ARG A 38 3.16 -1.23 4.52
CA ARG A 38 3.50 -0.61 5.84
C ARG A 38 4.03 -1.65 6.83
N LEU A 39 3.46 -2.86 6.81
CA LEU A 39 3.95 -3.98 7.61
C LEU A 39 5.29 -4.51 7.08
N ALA A 40 5.44 -4.65 5.76
CA ALA A 40 6.68 -5.10 5.13
C ALA A 40 7.85 -4.12 5.38
N HIS A 41 7.61 -2.82 5.31
CA HIS A 41 8.56 -1.76 5.64
C HIS A 41 8.94 -1.77 7.12
N TRP A 42 7.96 -2.00 8.01
CA TRP A 42 8.24 -2.18 9.44
C TRP A 42 9.14 -3.38 9.73
N LEU A 43 8.99 -4.49 8.99
CA LEU A 43 9.89 -5.65 9.05
C LEU A 43 11.27 -5.33 8.48
N TRP A 44 11.31 -4.63 7.34
CA TRP A 44 12.55 -4.26 6.65
C TRP A 44 13.45 -3.38 7.51
N THR A 45 12.88 -2.36 8.14
CA THR A 45 13.58 -1.46 9.07
C THR A 45 14.05 -2.13 10.38
N ARG A 46 13.76 -3.43 10.56
CA ARG A 46 14.20 -4.27 11.69
C ARG A 46 15.07 -5.44 11.23
N ASP A 47 15.71 -5.29 10.08
CA ASP A 47 16.63 -6.28 9.49
C ASP A 47 15.96 -7.62 9.11
N HIS A 48 14.62 -7.73 9.15
CA HIS A 48 13.89 -8.91 8.71
C HIS A 48 13.66 -8.91 7.18
N HIS A 49 14.73 -8.73 6.41
CA HIS A 49 14.67 -8.48 4.96
C HIS A 49 13.99 -9.58 4.16
N PHE A 50 14.25 -10.85 4.48
CA PHE A 50 13.63 -11.97 3.78
C PHE A 50 12.11 -11.99 3.97
N THR A 51 11.64 -11.86 5.21
CA THR A 51 10.20 -11.84 5.53
C THR A 51 9.51 -10.63 4.90
N ALA A 52 10.16 -9.46 4.93
CA ALA A 52 9.67 -8.25 4.29
C ALA A 52 9.52 -8.44 2.77
N ARG A 53 10.53 -9.05 2.11
CA ARG A 53 10.47 -9.34 0.67
C ARG A 53 9.45 -10.41 0.32
N LEU A 54 9.34 -11.46 1.12
CA LEU A 54 8.30 -12.48 0.96
C LEU A 54 6.92 -11.83 1.00
N LEU A 55 6.66 -11.00 2.01
CA LEU A 55 5.40 -10.29 2.16
C LEU A 55 5.12 -9.34 0.98
N SER A 56 6.13 -8.59 0.52
CA SER A 56 6.03 -7.74 -0.68
C SER A 56 5.67 -8.55 -1.94
N GLN A 57 6.29 -9.71 -2.16
CA GLN A 57 5.99 -10.55 -3.32
C GLN A 57 4.63 -11.26 -3.21
N THR A 58 4.22 -11.68 -2.01
CA THR A 58 2.86 -12.18 -1.77
C THR A 58 1.82 -11.09 -2.07
N THR A 59 2.10 -9.85 -1.66
CA THR A 59 1.22 -8.71 -1.95
C THR A 59 1.10 -8.48 -3.44
N ARG A 60 2.23 -8.41 -4.16
CA ARG A 60 2.28 -8.32 -5.63
C ARG A 60 1.44 -9.39 -6.31
N PHE A 61 1.54 -10.63 -5.85
CA PHE A 61 0.76 -11.74 -6.41
C PHE A 61 -0.76 -11.55 -6.21
N LEU A 62 -1.19 -11.05 -5.04
CA LEU A 62 -2.60 -10.88 -4.71
C LEU A 62 -3.22 -9.61 -5.32
N THR A 63 -2.46 -8.52 -5.46
CA THR A 63 -2.98 -7.20 -5.83
C THR A 63 -2.52 -6.71 -7.19
N GLY A 64 -1.46 -7.30 -7.76
CA GLY A 64 -0.81 -6.79 -8.96
C GLY A 64 0.07 -5.54 -8.72
N VAL A 65 0.18 -5.07 -7.46
CA VAL A 65 0.98 -3.91 -7.06
C VAL A 65 2.26 -4.39 -6.38
N GLU A 66 3.41 -4.01 -6.93
CA GLU A 66 4.71 -4.28 -6.32
C GLU A 66 5.24 -3.02 -5.62
N ILE A 67 5.40 -3.08 -4.31
CA ILE A 67 6.06 -2.03 -3.52
C ILE A 67 7.23 -2.66 -2.79
N HIS A 68 8.44 -2.20 -3.09
CA HIS A 68 9.63 -2.63 -2.37
C HIS A 68 9.53 -2.19 -0.91
N PRO A 69 9.82 -3.08 0.06
CA PRO A 69 9.69 -2.72 1.48
C PRO A 69 10.71 -1.67 1.94
N GLY A 70 11.82 -1.48 1.20
CA GLY A 70 12.78 -0.40 1.41
C GLY A 70 12.35 0.98 0.92
N ALA A 71 11.28 1.08 0.11
CA ALA A 71 10.77 2.37 -0.36
C ALA A 71 10.29 3.23 0.81
N GLU A 72 10.22 4.54 0.63
CA GLU A 72 9.66 5.49 1.57
C GLU A 72 8.33 6.04 1.04
N LEU A 73 7.23 5.74 1.73
CA LEU A 73 5.90 6.27 1.39
C LEU A 73 5.40 7.20 2.49
N GLY A 74 5.02 8.41 2.09
CA GLY A 74 4.29 9.39 2.89
C GLY A 74 2.87 8.92 3.22
N ARG A 75 2.05 9.83 3.72
CA ARG A 75 0.64 9.60 4.10
C ARG A 75 -0.27 9.65 2.88
N ARG A 76 -1.49 9.12 2.99
CA ARG A 76 -2.55 9.25 1.98
C ARG A 76 -2.18 8.73 0.59
N VAL A 77 -1.15 7.88 0.50
CA VAL A 77 -0.79 7.22 -0.75
C VAL A 77 -1.96 6.33 -1.17
N PHE A 78 -2.53 6.64 -2.32
CA PHE A 78 -3.64 5.91 -2.91
C PHE A 78 -3.20 5.37 -4.27
N VAL A 79 -3.40 4.07 -4.46
CA VAL A 79 -3.17 3.38 -5.74
C VAL A 79 -4.53 2.94 -6.25
N ASP A 80 -5.00 3.54 -7.33
CA ASP A 80 -6.28 3.17 -7.95
C ASP A 80 -6.08 2.07 -9.00
N HIS A 81 -6.97 1.06 -9.02
CA HIS A 81 -6.87 -0.21 -9.76
C HIS A 81 -5.62 -1.08 -9.47
N GLY A 82 -4.41 -0.51 -9.59
CA GLY A 82 -3.16 -1.06 -9.08
C GLY A 82 -2.41 -2.08 -9.93
N MET A 83 -3.06 -2.74 -10.89
CA MET A 83 -2.40 -3.77 -11.71
C MET A 83 -1.20 -3.19 -12.48
N GLY A 84 -0.01 -3.75 -12.26
CA GLY A 84 1.22 -3.37 -12.97
C GLY A 84 1.99 -2.21 -12.35
N VAL A 85 1.53 -1.66 -11.22
CA VAL A 85 2.28 -0.64 -10.48
C VAL A 85 3.52 -1.26 -9.85
N VAL A 86 4.67 -0.60 -10.01
CA VAL A 86 5.95 -1.01 -9.42
C VAL A 86 6.63 0.20 -8.77
N ILE A 87 6.92 0.12 -7.47
CA ILE A 87 7.64 1.12 -6.68
C ILE A 87 8.94 0.49 -6.17
N GLY A 88 10.08 1.04 -6.64
CA GLY A 88 11.42 0.51 -6.39
C GLY A 88 11.96 0.78 -4.99
N GLU A 89 13.07 0.13 -4.64
CA GLU A 89 13.68 0.16 -3.30
C GLU A 89 14.04 1.55 -2.80
N THR A 90 14.58 2.40 -3.67
CA THR A 90 15.06 3.74 -3.30
C THR A 90 14.03 4.82 -3.63
N ALA A 91 12.77 4.45 -3.86
CA ALA A 91 11.74 5.40 -4.21
C ALA A 91 11.25 6.15 -2.97
N GLU A 92 11.06 7.46 -3.13
CA GLU A 92 10.45 8.33 -2.14
C GLU A 92 9.13 8.88 -2.72
N VAL A 93 8.02 8.62 -2.03
CA VAL A 93 6.67 9.11 -2.37
C VAL A 93 6.20 10.01 -1.24
N GLY A 94 5.77 11.22 -1.57
CA GLY A 94 5.29 12.22 -0.61
C GLY A 94 3.92 11.94 0.00
N ASP A 95 3.38 12.97 0.66
CA ASP A 95 2.09 12.99 1.39
C ASP A 95 0.89 13.47 0.56
#